data_AF-A0A645CSM1-F1
#
_entry.id   AF-A0A645CSM1-F1
#
_cell.length_a   1.000
_cell.length_b   1.000
_cell.length_c   1.000
_cell.angle_alpha   90.00
_cell.angle_beta   90.00
_cell.angle_gamma   90.00
#
_symmetry.space_group_name_H-M   'P 1'
#
loop_
_entity.id
_entity.type
_entity.pdbx_description
1 polymer ?
#
loop_
_entity_poly.entity_id
_entity_poly.type
_entity_poly.pdbx_seq_one_letter_code
_entity_poly.pdbx_strand_id
1 'polypeptide(L)'
;MELIPAKQILSQRTYNENWFGTNYNMNIYKGCSHGCIYCDSRSECYGIESFDKVRGKDKAIDIINTELKAKRKKGVIGTGAMSDPYNPLEKEYYYTRKALELIDLYNFGVAIATKSELITRDIDILKSITTHSPVIVKITITTTEDALGKKIEPKASLPSKRFEAIKRLSENGIFAGILLMPVLPFIADNEKNIINIINQASDSGAKFIYPYFGVTLRQGQREYFYSKLDENFKGIKNKYVEEYGFSYECSSVRSKELWKIFKTECDKRGILYKMSDIIKAYQSPYEKEQLSFF
;
A
#
# COMPACT_ATOMS: atom_id res chain seq x y z
N MET A 1 16.53 -8.60 14.90
CA MET A 1 15.09 -8.83 14.61
C MET A 1 14.79 -10.29 14.93
N GLU A 2 13.63 -10.59 15.52
CA GLU A 2 13.20 -11.99 15.72
C GLU A 2 12.93 -12.66 14.37
N LEU A 3 13.40 -13.89 14.19
CA LEU A 3 13.21 -14.67 12.97
C LEU A 3 12.20 -15.79 13.22
N ILE A 4 11.32 -16.01 12.24
CA ILE A 4 10.32 -17.09 12.25
C ILE A 4 10.52 -18.02 11.05
N PRO A 5 10.27 -19.32 11.19
CA PRO A 5 10.40 -20.24 10.07
C PRO A 5 9.42 -19.88 8.94
N ALA A 6 9.85 -20.07 7.71
CA ALA A 6 9.02 -19.94 6.53
C ALA A 6 9.32 -21.06 5.53
N LYS A 7 8.25 -21.63 4.96
CA LYS A 7 8.37 -22.61 3.86
C LYS A 7 8.20 -21.96 2.49
N GLN A 8 7.50 -20.82 2.45
CA GLN A 8 7.18 -20.11 1.22
C GLN A 8 7.15 -18.59 1.48
N ILE A 9 7.66 -17.82 0.52
CA ILE A 9 7.62 -16.35 0.55
C ILE A 9 6.72 -15.81 -0.56
N LEU A 10 6.81 -16.40 -1.76
CA LEU A 10 6.05 -16.04 -2.95
C LEU A 10 4.88 -16.99 -3.17
N SER A 11 3.66 -16.48 -3.01
CA SER A 11 2.43 -17.17 -3.40
C SER A 11 1.91 -16.65 -4.74
N GLN A 12 1.29 -17.53 -5.53
CA GLN A 12 0.58 -17.11 -6.74
C GLN A 12 -0.80 -16.59 -6.34
N ARG A 13 -1.23 -15.47 -6.92
CA ARG A 13 -2.60 -14.99 -6.75
C ARG A 13 -3.57 -15.87 -7.53
N THR A 14 -4.76 -16.06 -6.97
CA THR A 14 -5.86 -16.75 -7.64
C THR A 14 -6.27 -15.97 -8.89
N TYR A 15 -6.67 -16.70 -9.94
CA TYR A 15 -7.21 -16.11 -11.17
C TYR A 15 -8.43 -15.23 -10.80
N ASN A 16 -8.49 -14.00 -11.35
CA ASN A 16 -9.52 -12.95 -11.18
C ASN A 16 -9.27 -11.84 -10.14
N GLU A 17 -8.19 -11.90 -9.35
CA GLU A 17 -7.79 -10.75 -8.54
C GLU A 17 -6.99 -9.73 -9.37
N ASN A 18 -7.67 -8.79 -10.02
CA ASN A 18 -7.05 -7.67 -10.74
C ASN A 18 -6.45 -6.61 -9.80
N TRP A 19 -6.00 -6.98 -8.60
CA TRP A 19 -5.46 -6.03 -7.64
C TRP A 19 -4.11 -5.50 -8.12
N PHE A 20 -4.13 -4.29 -8.69
CA PHE A 20 -3.02 -3.63 -9.37
C PHE A 20 -2.30 -4.56 -10.38
N GLY A 21 -2.98 -5.52 -10.98
CA GLY A 21 -2.41 -6.42 -11.99
C GLY A 21 -1.28 -7.31 -11.47
N THR A 22 -1.25 -7.59 -10.16
CA THR A 22 -0.21 -8.45 -9.56
C THR A 22 -0.49 -9.93 -9.79
N ASN A 23 0.55 -10.71 -10.10
CA ASN A 23 0.45 -12.15 -10.35
C ASN A 23 0.90 -12.98 -9.14
N TYR A 24 1.84 -12.42 -8.38
CA TYR A 24 2.43 -13.04 -7.20
C TYR A 24 2.31 -12.10 -6.01
N ASN A 25 2.29 -12.67 -4.82
CA ASN A 25 2.35 -11.93 -3.57
C ASN A 25 3.58 -12.35 -2.77
N MET A 26 4.36 -11.37 -2.33
CA MET A 26 5.57 -11.52 -1.54
C MET A 26 5.35 -10.98 -0.14
N ASN A 27 5.56 -11.83 0.85
CA ASN A 27 5.47 -11.47 2.26
C ASN A 27 6.78 -11.86 2.98
N ILE A 28 7.61 -10.86 3.26
CA ILE A 28 8.93 -11.02 3.90
C ILE A 28 8.83 -10.90 5.43
N TYR A 29 7.92 -10.04 5.89
CA TYR A 29 7.76 -9.67 7.30
C TYR A 29 6.38 -10.08 7.83
N LYS A 30 6.32 -10.54 9.08
CA LYS A 30 5.06 -10.81 9.81
C LYS A 30 4.91 -9.80 10.95
N GLY A 31 3.73 -9.17 11.03
CA GLY A 31 3.47 -8.04 11.93
C GLY A 31 3.96 -6.70 11.36
N CYS A 32 3.51 -5.58 11.91
CA CYS A 32 3.85 -4.24 11.42
C CYS A 32 3.98 -3.25 12.58
N SER A 33 5.06 -2.46 12.59
CA SER A 33 5.36 -1.51 13.68
C SER A 33 4.84 -0.09 13.43
N HIS A 34 4.14 0.18 12.32
CA HIS A 34 3.58 1.50 12.01
C HIS A 34 2.45 1.94 12.96
N GLY A 35 1.80 1.00 13.65
CA GLY A 35 0.83 1.29 14.70
C GLY A 35 -0.47 1.93 14.19
N CYS A 36 -0.82 1.77 12.91
CA CYS A 36 -2.04 2.34 12.34
C CYS A 36 -3.26 1.89 13.13
N ILE A 37 -4.09 2.84 13.58
CA ILE A 37 -5.24 2.55 14.46
C ILE A 37 -6.26 1.64 13.77
N TYR A 38 -6.31 1.71 12.43
CA TYR A 38 -7.28 1.02 11.57
C TYR A 38 -6.73 -0.26 10.92
N CYS A 39 -5.55 -0.77 11.32
CA CYS A 39 -4.86 -1.81 10.56
C CYS A 39 -5.64 -3.13 10.45
N ASP A 40 -6.11 -3.46 9.25
CA ASP A 40 -6.87 -4.69 8.96
C ASP A 40 -6.10 -5.97 9.32
N SER A 41 -4.78 -5.99 9.10
CA SER A 41 -3.91 -7.13 9.42
C SER A 41 -3.79 -7.46 10.91
N ARG A 42 -4.35 -6.62 11.82
CA ARG A 42 -4.49 -6.93 13.25
C ARG A 42 -5.63 -7.91 13.53
N SER A 43 -6.55 -8.09 12.59
CA SER A 43 -7.73 -8.94 12.76
C SER A 43 -7.35 -10.37 13.13
N GLU A 44 -8.15 -11.00 14.00
CA GLU A 44 -7.88 -12.35 14.49
C GLU A 44 -7.77 -13.39 13.37
N CYS A 45 -8.49 -13.21 12.27
CA CYS A 45 -8.46 -14.11 11.11
C CYS A 45 -7.06 -14.26 10.48
N TYR A 46 -6.13 -13.36 10.77
CA TYR A 46 -4.75 -13.44 10.29
C TYR A 46 -3.79 -14.15 11.24
N GLY A 47 -4.21 -14.48 12.47
CA GLY A 47 -3.41 -15.25 13.43
C GLY A 47 -2.01 -14.65 13.69
N ILE A 48 -1.94 -13.33 13.86
CA ILE A 48 -0.68 -12.61 14.12
C ILE A 48 -0.61 -12.21 15.60
N GLU A 49 0.06 -13.04 16.39
CA GLU A 49 0.33 -12.73 17.80
C GLU A 49 1.33 -11.57 17.94
N SER A 50 1.03 -10.65 18.87
CA SER A 50 1.83 -9.44 19.09
C SER A 50 2.07 -8.68 17.78
N PHE A 51 0.99 -8.28 17.10
CA PHE A 51 1.01 -7.69 15.76
C PHE A 51 2.06 -6.57 15.58
N ASP A 52 2.24 -5.73 16.59
CA ASP A 52 3.17 -4.60 16.55
C ASP A 52 4.66 -5.01 16.60
N LYS A 53 4.96 -6.28 16.92
CA LYS A 53 6.30 -6.86 16.91
C LYS A 53 6.59 -7.48 15.54
N VAL A 54 7.33 -6.74 14.72
CA VAL A 54 7.77 -7.20 13.40
C VAL A 54 8.75 -8.36 13.54
N ARG A 55 8.49 -9.43 12.79
CA ARG A 55 9.34 -10.61 12.67
C ARG A 55 9.76 -10.81 11.22
N GLY A 56 11.03 -11.12 11.01
CA GLY A 56 11.53 -11.51 9.69
C GLY A 56 11.32 -12.99 9.48
N LYS A 57 11.14 -13.41 8.23
CA LYS A 57 11.16 -14.84 7.90
C LYS A 57 12.60 -15.32 7.77
N ASP A 58 12.92 -16.43 8.44
CA ASP A 58 14.24 -17.04 8.38
C ASP A 58 14.56 -17.48 6.95
N LYS A 59 15.81 -17.28 6.52
CA LYS A 59 16.30 -17.55 5.16
C LYS A 59 15.42 -16.98 4.04
N ALA A 60 14.70 -15.88 4.30
CA ALA A 60 13.75 -15.31 3.33
C ALA A 60 14.37 -15.07 1.96
N ILE A 61 15.59 -14.54 1.90
CA ILE A 61 16.28 -14.22 0.64
C ILE A 61 16.64 -15.49 -0.15
N ASP A 62 17.11 -16.54 0.53
CA ASP A 62 17.41 -17.82 -0.12
C ASP A 62 16.14 -18.47 -0.68
N ILE A 63 15.05 -18.42 0.08
CA ILE A 63 13.74 -18.94 -0.35
C ILE A 63 13.24 -18.17 -1.57
N ILE A 64 13.29 -16.83 -1.54
CA ILE A 64 12.89 -15.97 -2.67
C ILE A 64 13.72 -16.31 -3.91
N ASN A 65 15.03 -16.47 -3.77
CA ASN A 65 15.93 -16.82 -4.87
C ASN A 65 15.53 -18.15 -5.52
N THR A 66 15.33 -19.19 -4.71
CA THR A 66 14.87 -20.50 -5.20
C THR A 66 13.51 -20.42 -5.88
N GLU A 67 12.55 -19.70 -5.28
CA GLU A 67 11.19 -19.57 -5.81
C GLU A 67 11.17 -18.82 -7.13
N LEU A 68 11.85 -17.66 -7.23
CA LEU A 68 11.92 -16.86 -8.46
C LEU A 68 12.58 -17.64 -9.59
N LYS A 69 13.67 -18.36 -9.30
CA LYS A 69 14.35 -19.23 -10.27
C LYS A 69 13.43 -20.33 -10.80
N ALA A 70 12.54 -20.87 -9.96
CA ALA A 70 11.60 -21.93 -10.35
C ALA A 70 10.38 -21.42 -11.14
N LYS A 71 10.04 -20.13 -11.07
CA LYS A 71 8.88 -19.56 -11.76
C LYS A 71 9.14 -19.36 -13.26
N ARG A 72 8.47 -20.17 -14.09
CA ARG A 72 8.52 -20.07 -15.56
C ARG A 72 7.79 -18.85 -16.12
N LYS A 73 6.62 -18.50 -15.56
CA LYS A 73 5.84 -17.33 -15.99
C LYS A 73 6.34 -16.10 -15.24
N LYS A 74 6.78 -15.08 -15.98
CA LYS A 74 7.10 -13.76 -15.42
C LYS A 74 5.81 -12.98 -15.18
N GLY A 75 5.88 -12.00 -14.29
CA GLY A 75 4.75 -11.20 -13.89
C GLY A 75 5.12 -10.17 -12.84
N VAL A 76 4.12 -9.52 -12.27
CA VAL A 76 4.31 -8.48 -11.25
C VAL A 76 4.15 -9.07 -9.86
N ILE A 77 5.17 -8.88 -9.02
CA ILE A 77 5.21 -9.33 -7.63
C ILE A 77 4.72 -8.21 -6.72
N GLY A 78 3.57 -8.43 -6.07
CA GLY A 78 3.02 -7.52 -5.08
C GLY A 78 3.65 -7.69 -3.70
N THR A 79 3.90 -6.60 -2.99
CA THR A 79 4.26 -6.63 -1.56
C THR A 79 3.67 -5.44 -0.81
N GLY A 80 3.59 -5.51 0.52
CA GLY A 80 3.02 -4.45 1.36
C GLY A 80 1.54 -4.60 1.73
N ALA A 81 0.91 -5.72 1.39
CA ALA A 81 -0.50 -5.95 1.71
C ALA A 81 -0.75 -6.23 3.22
N MET A 82 0.08 -7.07 3.84
CA MET A 82 -0.12 -7.55 5.23
C MET A 82 0.88 -6.97 6.23
N SER A 83 2.08 -6.63 5.75
CA SER A 83 3.14 -6.00 6.53
C SER A 83 3.83 -5.02 5.61
N ASP A 84 4.27 -3.89 6.16
CA ASP A 84 5.01 -2.91 5.38
C ASP A 84 6.44 -3.40 5.08
N PRO A 85 6.85 -3.48 3.80
CA PRO A 85 8.19 -3.90 3.43
C PRO A 85 9.26 -2.88 3.83
N TYR A 86 8.88 -1.63 4.07
CA TYR A 86 9.76 -0.53 4.47
C TYR A 86 9.51 -0.10 5.92
N ASN A 87 9.16 -1.06 6.78
CA ASN A 87 9.13 -0.86 8.22
C ASN A 87 10.53 -0.45 8.75
N PRO A 88 10.66 0.15 9.94
CA PRO A 88 11.92 0.67 10.45
C PRO A 88 13.10 -0.31 10.48
N LEU A 89 12.86 -1.62 10.62
CA LEU A 89 13.93 -2.63 10.61
C LEU A 89 14.57 -2.74 9.22
N GLU A 90 13.85 -2.44 8.14
CA GLU A 90 14.37 -2.48 6.77
C GLU A 90 15.58 -1.56 6.57
N LYS A 91 15.78 -0.55 7.42
CA LYS A 91 16.97 0.32 7.41
C LYS A 91 18.27 -0.45 7.68
N GLU A 92 18.20 -1.52 8.47
CA GLU A 92 19.37 -2.30 8.91
C GLU A 92 19.47 -3.65 8.18
N TYR A 93 18.35 -4.33 7.94
CA TYR A 93 18.36 -5.71 7.44
C TYR A 93 18.35 -5.81 5.91
N TYR A 94 17.83 -4.80 5.22
CA TYR A 94 17.77 -4.73 3.75
C TYR A 94 17.04 -5.92 3.08
N TYR A 95 16.08 -6.57 3.75
CA TYR A 95 15.42 -7.75 3.18
C TYR A 95 14.59 -7.38 1.95
N THR A 96 13.87 -6.26 2.00
CA THR A 96 13.13 -5.77 0.83
C THR A 96 14.09 -5.41 -0.30
N ARG A 97 15.18 -4.70 -0.03
CA ARG A 97 16.17 -4.36 -1.07
C ARG A 97 16.76 -5.61 -1.72
N LYS A 98 17.23 -6.58 -0.92
CA LYS A 98 17.77 -7.86 -1.43
C LYS A 98 16.74 -8.65 -2.24
N ALA A 99 15.46 -8.60 -1.84
CA ALA A 99 14.40 -9.19 -2.63
C ALA A 99 14.22 -8.45 -3.98
N LEU A 100 14.33 -7.11 -4.01
CA LEU A 100 14.30 -6.34 -5.25
C LEU A 100 15.47 -6.68 -6.18
N GLU A 101 16.67 -6.94 -5.63
CA GLU A 101 17.84 -7.39 -6.41
C GLU A 101 17.60 -8.71 -7.09
N LEU A 102 16.93 -9.66 -6.41
CA LEU A 102 16.54 -10.92 -7.02
C LEU A 102 15.39 -10.76 -8.04
N ILE A 103 14.43 -9.89 -7.77
CA ILE A 103 13.34 -9.56 -8.70
C ILE A 103 13.90 -9.00 -10.00
N ASP A 104 14.86 -8.07 -9.90
CA ASP A 104 15.57 -7.48 -11.02
C ASP A 104 16.35 -8.56 -11.79
N LEU A 105 17.19 -9.34 -11.10
CA LEU A 105 17.98 -10.42 -11.68
C LEU A 105 17.15 -11.43 -12.48
N TYR A 106 15.95 -11.75 -11.99
CA TYR A 106 15.07 -12.74 -12.62
C TYR A 106 14.02 -12.14 -13.57
N ASN A 107 14.14 -10.85 -13.92
CA ASN A 107 13.25 -10.13 -14.84
C ASN A 107 11.77 -10.21 -14.44
N PHE A 108 11.46 -9.92 -13.18
CA PHE A 108 10.09 -9.76 -12.69
C PHE A 108 9.75 -8.28 -12.49
N GLY A 109 8.46 -7.95 -12.64
CA GLY A 109 7.94 -6.65 -12.23
C GLY A 109 7.64 -6.61 -10.74
N VAL A 110 7.46 -5.41 -10.18
CA VAL A 110 7.16 -5.23 -8.76
C VAL A 110 6.07 -4.20 -8.51
N ALA A 111 5.18 -4.52 -7.57
CA ALA A 111 4.12 -3.66 -7.10
C ALA A 111 4.22 -3.49 -5.58
N ILE A 112 4.71 -2.35 -5.12
CA ILE A 112 4.98 -2.10 -3.70
C ILE A 112 3.89 -1.24 -3.09
N ALA A 113 3.38 -1.60 -1.92
CA ALA A 113 2.60 -0.71 -1.05
C ALA A 113 3.39 -0.37 0.22
N THR A 114 3.45 0.90 0.60
CA THR A 114 4.13 1.33 1.84
C THR A 114 3.57 2.62 2.41
N LYS A 115 3.86 2.88 3.69
CA LYS A 115 3.66 4.16 4.41
C LYS A 115 4.98 4.86 4.76
N SER A 116 6.10 4.37 4.23
CA SER A 116 7.45 4.79 4.62
C SER A 116 8.18 5.49 3.47
N GLU A 117 8.82 6.61 3.75
CA GLU A 117 9.67 7.33 2.79
C GLU A 117 10.97 6.58 2.46
N LEU A 118 11.31 5.54 3.25
CA LEU A 118 12.52 4.72 3.09
C LEU A 118 12.60 4.06 1.70
N ILE A 119 11.46 3.87 1.03
CA ILE A 119 11.41 3.38 -0.36
C ILE A 119 12.26 4.22 -1.33
N THR A 120 12.48 5.50 -1.02
CA THR A 120 13.33 6.38 -1.83
C THR A 120 14.80 5.98 -1.85
N ARG A 121 15.27 5.17 -0.88
CA ARG A 121 16.60 4.56 -0.86
C ARG A 121 16.82 3.64 -2.06
N ASP A 122 15.75 2.95 -2.48
CA ASP A 122 15.79 1.87 -3.46
C ASP A 122 15.32 2.35 -4.85
N ILE A 123 15.38 3.67 -5.11
CA ILE A 123 15.08 4.26 -6.43
C ILE A 123 16.00 3.68 -7.51
N ASP A 124 17.28 3.50 -7.19
CA ASP A 124 18.27 2.96 -8.13
C ASP A 124 17.86 1.60 -8.68
N ILE A 125 17.41 0.71 -7.81
CA ILE A 125 17.00 -0.64 -8.20
C ILE A 125 15.60 -0.67 -8.83
N LEU A 126 14.68 0.18 -8.37
CA LEU A 126 13.38 0.32 -9.01
C LEU A 126 13.54 0.81 -10.46
N LYS A 127 14.46 1.74 -10.72
CA LYS A 127 14.80 2.18 -12.07
C LYS A 127 15.41 1.05 -12.90
N SER A 128 16.29 0.23 -12.32
CA SER A 128 16.83 -0.96 -13.00
C SER A 128 15.70 -1.88 -13.47
N ILE A 129 14.74 -2.19 -12.58
CA ILE A 129 13.59 -3.04 -12.93
C ILE A 129 12.75 -2.43 -14.06
N THR A 130 12.55 -1.09 -14.07
CA THR A 130 11.79 -0.44 -15.13
C THR A 130 12.38 -0.60 -16.54
N THR A 131 13.64 -1.00 -16.70
CA THR A 131 14.22 -1.21 -18.04
C THR A 131 13.71 -2.49 -18.70
N HIS A 132 13.14 -3.43 -17.94
CA HIS A 132 12.68 -4.72 -18.47
C HIS A 132 11.28 -5.14 -18.00
N SER A 133 10.80 -4.63 -16.86
CA SER A 133 9.53 -5.07 -16.27
C SER A 133 8.70 -3.93 -15.65
N PRO A 134 7.37 -4.10 -15.52
CA PRO A 134 6.51 -3.12 -14.88
C PRO A 134 6.84 -2.87 -13.40
N VAL A 135 6.90 -1.59 -13.01
CA VAL A 135 7.05 -1.15 -11.61
C VAL A 135 5.91 -0.22 -11.24
N ILE A 136 5.25 -0.49 -10.11
CA ILE A 136 4.23 0.39 -9.54
C ILE A 136 4.42 0.58 -8.03
N VAL A 137 4.61 1.83 -7.62
CA VAL A 137 4.75 2.21 -6.21
C VAL A 137 3.46 2.86 -5.70
N LYS A 138 2.97 2.36 -4.58
CA LYS A 138 1.74 2.80 -3.92
C LYS A 138 2.09 3.32 -2.53
N ILE A 139 2.02 4.62 -2.31
CA ILE A 139 2.24 5.21 -1.00
C ILE A 139 0.87 5.50 -0.35
N THR A 140 0.61 4.93 0.83
CA THR A 140 -0.65 5.22 1.51
C THR A 140 -0.61 6.63 2.09
N ILE A 141 -1.59 7.47 1.73
CA ILE A 141 -1.78 8.80 2.31
C ILE A 141 -3.27 8.97 2.58
N THR A 142 -3.62 9.13 3.85
CA THR A 142 -5.02 9.20 4.34
C THR A 142 -5.42 10.62 4.75
N THR A 143 -4.44 11.50 4.94
CA THR A 143 -4.61 12.92 5.25
C THR A 143 -3.44 13.74 4.72
N THR A 144 -3.63 15.05 4.56
CA THR A 144 -2.54 16.01 4.30
C THR A 144 -1.94 16.62 5.56
N GLU A 145 -2.56 16.40 6.73
CA GLU A 145 -2.16 17.04 7.98
C GLU A 145 -1.28 16.10 8.83
N ASP A 146 -0.02 16.47 9.04
CA ASP A 146 0.92 15.67 9.84
C ASP A 146 0.43 15.46 11.28
N ALA A 147 -0.27 16.43 11.85
CA ALA A 147 -0.85 16.32 13.19
C ALA A 147 -1.92 15.21 13.26
N LEU A 148 -2.78 15.10 12.24
CA LEU A 148 -3.74 14.01 12.15
C LEU A 148 -3.03 12.69 11.86
N GLY A 149 -2.05 12.69 10.94
CA GLY A 149 -1.22 11.54 10.62
C GLY A 149 -0.59 10.90 11.87
N LYS A 150 -0.03 11.70 12.78
CA LYS A 150 0.53 11.23 14.05
C LYS A 150 -0.48 10.54 14.97
N LYS A 151 -1.77 10.87 14.88
CA LYS A 151 -2.82 10.21 15.68
C LYS A 151 -3.26 8.89 15.06
N ILE A 152 -3.40 8.85 13.73
CA ILE A 152 -3.94 7.68 13.03
C ILE A 152 -2.88 6.63 12.68
N GLU A 153 -1.63 7.07 12.44
CA GLU A 153 -0.51 6.29 11.94
C GLU A 153 0.81 6.71 12.64
N PRO A 154 0.88 6.59 13.98
CA PRO A 154 1.85 7.29 14.84
C PRO A 154 3.33 6.99 14.54
N LYS A 155 3.63 5.82 13.99
CA LYS A 155 5.02 5.37 13.75
C LYS A 155 5.37 5.24 12.27
N ALA A 156 4.46 5.59 11.37
CA ALA A 156 4.75 5.68 9.93
C ALA A 156 5.39 7.03 9.59
N SER A 157 5.98 7.15 8.39
CA SER A 157 6.45 8.46 7.90
C SER A 157 5.30 9.46 7.89
N LEU A 158 5.58 10.73 8.16
CA LEU A 158 4.56 11.77 8.14
C LEU A 158 3.94 11.91 6.73
N PRO A 159 2.66 12.29 6.61
CA PRO A 159 2.03 12.62 5.34
C PRO A 159 2.88 13.51 4.42
N SER A 160 3.45 14.59 4.95
CA SER A 160 4.36 15.49 4.21
C SER A 160 5.55 14.74 3.58
N LYS A 161 6.19 13.85 4.35
CA LYS A 161 7.29 12.99 3.88
C LYS A 161 6.88 11.95 2.86
N ARG A 162 5.63 11.49 2.92
CA ARG A 162 5.07 10.58 1.91
C ARG A 162 4.83 11.27 0.58
N PHE A 163 4.33 12.52 0.58
CA PHE A 163 4.25 13.33 -0.64
C PHE A 163 5.64 13.61 -1.22
N GLU A 164 6.62 13.96 -0.37
CA GLU A 164 8.02 14.14 -0.78
C GLU A 164 8.60 12.86 -1.42
N ALA A 165 8.28 11.69 -0.86
CA ALA A 165 8.67 10.41 -1.45
C ALA A 165 8.04 10.18 -2.83
N ILE A 166 6.75 10.48 -3.00
CA ILE A 166 6.08 10.41 -4.32
C ILE A 166 6.78 11.31 -5.33
N LYS A 167 7.10 12.55 -4.94
CA LYS A 167 7.82 13.50 -5.79
C LYS A 167 9.15 12.93 -6.27
N ARG A 168 9.99 12.44 -5.36
CA ARG A 168 11.30 11.85 -5.69
C ARG A 168 11.19 10.62 -6.59
N LEU A 169 10.18 9.79 -6.37
CA LEU A 169 9.90 8.62 -7.23
C LEU A 169 9.48 9.05 -8.64
N SER A 170 8.54 10.00 -8.74
CA SER A 170 8.04 10.51 -10.02
C SER A 170 9.11 11.23 -10.83
N GLU A 171 9.95 12.06 -10.19
CA GLU A 171 11.09 12.73 -10.82
C GLU A 171 12.12 11.74 -11.39
N ASN A 172 12.14 10.50 -10.86
CA ASN A 172 12.98 9.42 -11.33
C ASN A 172 12.30 8.48 -12.34
N GLY A 173 11.12 8.85 -12.84
CA GLY A 173 10.38 8.08 -13.85
C GLY A 173 9.66 6.85 -13.31
N ILE A 174 9.60 6.66 -11.98
CA ILE A 174 8.91 5.53 -11.37
C ILE A 174 7.41 5.82 -11.34
N PHE A 175 6.60 4.87 -11.82
CA PHE A 175 5.13 5.00 -11.78
C PHE A 175 4.63 4.89 -10.34
N ALA A 176 4.40 6.04 -9.71
CA ALA A 176 4.03 6.16 -8.31
C ALA A 176 2.66 6.84 -8.13
N GLY A 177 1.94 6.45 -7.09
CA GLY A 177 0.64 7.04 -6.76
C GLY A 177 0.21 6.75 -5.32
N ILE A 178 -1.01 7.15 -5.00
CA ILE A 178 -1.55 7.14 -3.65
C ILE A 178 -2.55 6.00 -3.47
N LEU A 179 -2.43 5.30 -2.34
CA LEU A 179 -3.53 4.56 -1.76
C LEU A 179 -4.25 5.45 -0.75
N LEU A 180 -5.43 5.94 -1.13
CA LEU A 180 -6.30 6.75 -0.27
C LEU A 180 -7.25 5.82 0.48
N MET A 181 -6.67 4.92 1.28
CA MET A 181 -7.42 3.90 1.99
C MET A 181 -6.79 3.60 3.36
N PRO A 182 -7.57 3.74 4.43
CA PRO A 182 -8.97 4.17 4.49
C PRO A 182 -9.15 5.70 4.42
N VAL A 183 -10.32 6.15 3.96
CA VAL A 183 -10.86 7.47 4.34
C VAL A 183 -11.75 7.23 5.57
N LEU A 184 -11.21 7.52 6.76
CA LEU A 184 -11.86 7.20 8.03
C LEU A 184 -13.14 8.05 8.25
N PRO A 185 -14.32 7.42 8.41
CA PRO A 185 -15.55 8.13 8.79
C PRO A 185 -15.38 9.02 10.02
N PHE A 186 -16.00 10.19 10.00
CA PHE A 186 -15.99 11.22 11.06
C PHE A 186 -14.61 11.80 11.41
N ILE A 187 -13.54 11.39 10.74
CA ILE A 187 -12.15 11.81 11.02
C ILE A 187 -11.52 12.45 9.80
N ALA A 188 -11.52 11.75 8.66
CA ALA A 188 -10.83 12.15 7.43
C ALA A 188 -11.76 12.26 6.21
N ASP A 189 -13.06 11.99 6.39
CA ASP A 189 -14.10 11.93 5.36
C ASP A 189 -14.76 13.30 5.10
N ASN A 190 -13.94 14.31 4.87
CA ASN A 190 -14.38 15.65 4.51
C ASN A 190 -13.79 16.10 3.18
N GLU A 191 -14.55 16.95 2.48
CA GLU A 191 -14.18 17.51 1.17
C GLU A 191 -12.80 18.16 1.17
N LYS A 192 -12.49 18.99 2.17
CA LYS A 192 -11.20 19.69 2.29
C LYS A 192 -10.03 18.69 2.25
N ASN A 193 -10.11 17.60 3.02
CA ASN A 193 -9.07 16.58 3.04
C ASN A 193 -8.91 15.91 1.66
N ILE A 194 -10.01 15.53 1.01
CA ILE A 194 -9.98 14.88 -0.31
C ILE A 194 -9.37 15.81 -1.37
N ILE A 195 -9.83 17.06 -1.45
CA ILE A 195 -9.31 18.04 -2.41
C ILE A 195 -7.82 18.31 -2.16
N ASN A 196 -7.42 18.48 -0.90
CA ASN A 196 -6.03 18.73 -0.57
C ASN A 196 -5.11 17.56 -0.93
N ILE A 197 -5.54 16.31 -0.72
CA ILE A 197 -4.78 15.13 -1.13
C ILE A 197 -4.60 15.12 -2.64
N ILE A 198 -5.67 15.38 -3.42
CA ILE A 198 -5.62 15.38 -4.88
C ILE A 198 -4.69 16.49 -5.39
N ASN A 199 -4.75 17.70 -4.81
CA ASN A 199 -3.86 18.80 -5.14
C ASN A 199 -2.39 18.43 -4.90
N GLN A 200 -2.05 18.02 -3.67
CA GLN A 200 -0.67 17.68 -3.33
C GLN A 200 -0.17 16.45 -4.09
N ALA A 201 -1.05 15.51 -4.42
CA ALA A 201 -0.71 14.38 -5.27
C ALA A 201 -0.29 14.85 -6.66
N SER A 202 -1.06 15.76 -7.27
CA SER A 202 -0.74 16.36 -8.57
C SER A 202 0.58 17.12 -8.52
N ASP A 203 0.78 17.96 -7.49
CA ASP A 203 2.00 18.75 -7.30
C ASP A 203 3.23 17.86 -7.09
N SER A 204 3.04 16.68 -6.50
CA SER A 204 4.08 15.66 -6.30
C SER A 204 4.27 14.74 -7.52
N GLY A 205 3.51 14.92 -8.60
CA GLY A 205 3.63 14.08 -9.81
C GLY A 205 3.00 12.69 -9.71
N ALA A 206 2.11 12.44 -8.73
CA ALA A 206 1.40 11.18 -8.61
C ALA A 206 0.62 10.84 -9.88
N LYS A 207 0.74 9.60 -10.37
CA LYS A 207 0.05 9.13 -11.59
C LYS A 207 -1.35 8.62 -11.31
N PHE A 208 -1.62 8.21 -10.07
CA PHE A 208 -2.93 7.69 -9.69
C PHE A 208 -3.24 7.92 -8.21
N ILE A 209 -4.53 7.88 -7.89
CA ILE A 209 -5.05 7.77 -6.52
C ILE A 209 -6.12 6.69 -6.54
N TYR A 210 -5.96 5.64 -5.72
CA TYR A 210 -6.98 4.59 -5.59
C TYR A 210 -7.60 4.66 -4.18
N PRO A 211 -8.89 5.04 -4.05
CA PRO A 211 -9.50 5.32 -2.76
C PRO A 211 -10.36 4.16 -2.22
N TYR A 212 -10.54 4.15 -0.89
CA TYR A 212 -11.63 3.45 -0.22
C TYR A 212 -12.29 4.41 0.78
N PHE A 213 -13.52 4.83 0.50
CA PHE A 213 -14.28 5.80 1.29
C PHE A 213 -14.94 5.17 2.52
N GLY A 214 -14.14 4.51 3.34
CA GLY A 214 -14.58 3.81 4.54
C GLY A 214 -13.41 3.12 5.23
N VAL A 215 -13.74 2.27 6.20
CA VAL A 215 -12.79 1.40 6.89
C VAL A 215 -13.43 0.02 7.10
N THR A 216 -12.63 -1.03 6.95
CA THR A 216 -13.05 -2.39 7.32
C THR A 216 -12.74 -2.62 8.79
N LEU A 217 -13.67 -3.21 9.52
CA LEU A 217 -13.52 -3.55 10.94
C LEU A 217 -13.93 -5.01 11.19
N ARG A 218 -12.97 -5.86 11.52
CA ARG A 218 -13.19 -7.25 11.96
C ARG A 218 -12.90 -7.41 13.46
N GLN A 219 -13.19 -8.60 13.97
CA GLN A 219 -12.82 -9.02 15.32
C GLN A 219 -11.30 -8.90 15.56
N GLY A 220 -10.92 -8.42 16.74
CA GLY A 220 -9.55 -8.12 17.16
C GLY A 220 -9.08 -6.74 16.71
N GLN A 221 -9.38 -6.37 15.46
CA GLN A 221 -9.08 -5.04 14.92
C GLN A 221 -10.02 -3.98 15.49
N ARG A 222 -11.34 -4.26 15.55
CA ARG A 222 -12.37 -3.29 15.98
C ARG A 222 -12.13 -2.79 17.40
N GLU A 223 -11.83 -3.71 18.32
CA GLU A 223 -11.60 -3.40 19.73
C GLU A 223 -10.39 -2.49 19.89
N TYR A 224 -9.30 -2.80 19.18
CA TYR A 224 -8.12 -1.94 19.13
C TYR A 224 -8.42 -0.57 18.52
N PHE A 225 -9.13 -0.54 17.39
CA PHE A 225 -9.52 0.71 16.73
C PHE A 225 -10.34 1.60 17.67
N TYR A 226 -11.36 1.04 18.33
CA TYR A 226 -12.21 1.78 19.27
C TYR A 226 -11.45 2.27 20.51
N SER A 227 -10.55 1.47 21.07
CA SER A 227 -9.64 1.93 22.14
C SER A 227 -8.82 3.12 21.69
N LYS A 228 -8.29 3.10 20.46
CA LYS A 228 -7.53 4.24 19.91
C LYS A 228 -8.38 5.45 19.58
N LEU A 229 -9.66 5.26 19.22
CA LEU A 229 -10.61 6.36 19.09
C LEU A 229 -10.84 7.06 20.44
N ASP A 230 -11.04 6.31 21.52
CA ASP A 230 -11.22 6.90 22.87
C ASP A 230 -10.00 7.71 23.31
N GLU A 231 -8.78 7.23 23.00
CA GLU A 231 -7.53 7.93 23.32
C GLU A 231 -7.34 9.22 22.51
N ASN A 232 -7.71 9.24 21.23
CA ASN A 232 -7.26 10.29 20.28
C ASN A 232 -8.39 11.20 19.76
N PHE A 233 -9.64 10.75 19.83
CA PHE A 233 -10.80 11.34 19.15
C PHE A 233 -12.06 11.28 20.04
N LYS A 234 -12.16 12.19 21.01
CA LYS A 234 -13.26 12.25 21.99
C LYS A 234 -14.64 12.18 21.32
N GLY A 235 -15.45 11.18 21.70
CA GLY A 235 -16.82 10.99 21.23
C GLY A 235 -16.98 10.33 19.85
N ILE A 236 -15.89 10.10 19.11
CA ILE A 236 -15.98 9.49 17.77
C ILE A 236 -16.31 8.00 17.84
N LYS A 237 -15.83 7.27 18.86
CA LYS A 237 -16.22 5.86 19.06
C LYS A 237 -17.73 5.69 19.14
N ASN A 238 -18.44 6.53 19.89
CA ASN A 238 -19.88 6.43 20.03
C ASN A 238 -20.59 6.57 18.68
N LYS A 239 -20.14 7.53 17.85
CA LYS A 239 -20.66 7.68 16.47
C LYS A 239 -20.43 6.42 15.63
N TYR A 240 -19.26 5.80 15.73
CA TYR A 240 -18.98 4.54 15.04
C TYR A 240 -19.87 3.40 15.50
N VAL A 241 -20.12 3.29 16.81
CA VAL A 241 -20.98 2.24 17.39
C VAL A 241 -22.43 2.44 16.98
N GLU A 242 -22.94 3.67 17.06
CA GLU A 242 -24.30 4.05 16.66
C GLU A 242 -24.54 3.81 15.16
N GLU A 243 -23.60 4.22 14.31
CA GLU A 243 -23.75 4.12 12.85
C GLU A 243 -23.52 2.70 12.32
N TYR A 244 -22.48 2.01 12.80
CA TYR A 244 -22.01 0.77 12.16
C TYR A 244 -22.23 -0.50 12.98
N GLY A 245 -22.42 -0.41 14.30
CA GLY A 245 -22.53 -1.58 15.18
C GLY A 245 -21.41 -2.60 14.93
N PHE A 246 -21.78 -3.83 14.54
CA PHE A 246 -20.84 -4.91 14.24
C PHE A 246 -20.54 -5.10 12.74
N SER A 247 -20.88 -4.12 11.89
CA SER A 247 -20.66 -4.19 10.44
C SER A 247 -19.19 -4.35 10.07
N TYR A 248 -18.91 -5.18 9.06
CA TYR A 248 -17.55 -5.35 8.54
C TYR A 248 -17.09 -4.13 7.73
N GLU A 249 -17.95 -3.58 6.88
CA GLU A 249 -17.63 -2.40 6.07
C GLU A 249 -18.27 -1.15 6.66
N CYS A 250 -17.45 -0.23 7.17
CA CYS A 250 -17.88 1.04 7.74
C CYS A 250 -17.63 2.15 6.71
N SER A 251 -18.52 2.22 5.71
CA SER A 251 -18.46 3.26 4.66
C SER A 251 -18.85 4.62 5.21
N SER A 252 -18.18 5.69 4.77
CA SER A 252 -18.57 7.06 5.15
C SER A 252 -20.00 7.35 4.68
N VAL A 253 -20.80 7.97 5.55
CA VAL A 253 -22.14 8.47 5.22
C VAL A 253 -22.12 9.51 4.10
N ARG A 254 -20.96 10.14 3.86
CA ARG A 254 -20.72 11.12 2.78
C ARG A 254 -20.11 10.50 1.52
N SER A 255 -19.94 9.17 1.47
CA SER A 255 -19.22 8.49 0.39
C SER A 255 -19.68 8.88 -1.02
N LYS A 256 -21.00 8.99 -1.27
CA LYS A 256 -21.55 9.40 -2.57
C LYS A 256 -21.11 10.81 -2.99
N GLU A 257 -21.13 11.75 -2.06
CA GLU A 257 -20.70 13.14 -2.28
C GLU A 257 -19.19 13.19 -2.51
N LEU A 258 -18.42 12.54 -1.62
CA LEU A 258 -16.95 12.50 -1.71
C LEU A 258 -16.47 11.85 -3.00
N TRP A 259 -17.14 10.79 -3.48
CA TRP A 259 -16.85 10.18 -4.77
C TRP A 259 -17.08 11.12 -5.95
N LYS A 260 -18.12 11.97 -5.90
CA LYS A 260 -18.38 12.96 -6.95
C LYS A 260 -17.23 13.97 -7.01
N ILE A 261 -16.87 14.54 -5.86
CA ILE A 261 -15.77 15.51 -5.72
C ILE A 261 -14.45 14.87 -6.18
N PHE A 262 -14.15 13.68 -5.67
CA PHE A 262 -12.93 12.95 -6.00
C PHE A 262 -12.76 12.73 -7.50
N LYS A 263 -13.79 12.23 -8.18
CA LYS A 263 -13.73 12.02 -9.64
C LYS A 263 -13.52 13.34 -10.38
N THR A 264 -14.32 14.36 -10.08
CA THR A 264 -14.22 15.67 -10.73
C THR A 264 -12.83 16.27 -10.56
N GLU A 265 -12.25 16.23 -9.36
CA GLU A 265 -10.92 16.81 -9.12
C GLU A 265 -9.77 15.99 -9.71
N CYS A 266 -9.89 14.65 -9.74
CA CYS A 266 -8.93 13.78 -10.42
C CYS A 266 -8.98 13.97 -11.94
N ASP A 267 -10.17 14.02 -12.54
CA ASP A 267 -10.37 14.21 -13.99
C ASP A 267 -9.76 15.56 -14.43
N LYS A 268 -9.98 16.65 -13.66
CA LYS A 268 -9.38 17.97 -13.91
C LYS A 268 -7.85 17.97 -13.95
N ARG A 269 -7.20 17.03 -13.24
CA ARG A 269 -5.74 16.94 -13.08
C ARG A 269 -5.12 15.78 -13.87
N GLY A 270 -5.93 14.99 -14.58
CA GLY A 270 -5.45 13.81 -15.30
C GLY A 270 -4.91 12.70 -14.38
N ILE A 271 -5.37 12.63 -13.13
CA ILE A 271 -4.97 11.60 -12.17
C ILE A 271 -5.84 10.35 -12.35
N LEU A 272 -5.22 9.20 -12.56
CA LEU A 272 -5.95 7.93 -12.72
C LEU A 272 -6.53 7.46 -11.38
N TYR A 273 -7.71 6.86 -11.41
CA TYR A 273 -8.32 6.27 -10.21
C TYR A 273 -9.09 4.96 -10.45
N LYS A 274 -9.30 4.57 -11.71
CA LYS A 274 -9.89 3.28 -12.06
C LYS A 274 -8.78 2.24 -12.11
N MET A 275 -9.02 1.08 -11.48
CA MET A 275 -8.04 0.00 -11.41
C MET A 275 -7.57 -0.46 -12.80
N SER A 276 -8.48 -0.56 -13.77
CA SER A 276 -8.17 -0.92 -15.17
C SER A 276 -7.18 0.05 -15.80
N ASP A 277 -7.40 1.34 -15.61
CA ASP A 277 -6.63 2.40 -16.26
C ASP A 277 -5.24 2.50 -15.62
N ILE A 278 -5.18 2.32 -14.29
CA ILE A 278 -3.92 2.24 -13.55
C ILE A 278 -3.10 1.07 -14.08
N ILE A 279 -3.68 -0.14 -14.14
CA ILE A 279 -2.99 -1.35 -14.61
C ILE A 279 -2.46 -1.17 -16.02
N LYS A 280 -3.31 -0.71 -16.93
CA LYS A 280 -2.93 -0.44 -18.31
C LYS A 280 -1.77 0.55 -18.38
N ALA A 281 -1.87 1.68 -17.68
CA ALA A 281 -0.86 2.74 -17.76
C ALA A 281 0.56 2.28 -17.38
N TYR A 282 0.71 1.41 -16.37
CA TYR A 282 2.04 0.98 -15.92
C TYR A 282 2.54 -0.32 -16.58
N GLN A 283 1.63 -1.15 -17.13
CA GLN A 283 2.00 -2.43 -17.76
C GLN A 283 2.15 -2.34 -19.29
N SER A 284 1.38 -1.51 -19.98
CA SER A 284 1.40 -1.43 -21.45
C SER A 284 2.78 -1.18 -22.08
N PRO A 285 3.72 -0.42 -21.48
CA PRO A 285 5.08 -0.29 -22.03
C PRO A 285 5.86 -1.61 -22.13
N TYR A 286 5.42 -2.66 -21.43
CA TYR A 286 6.09 -3.95 -21.33
C TYR A 286 5.30 -5.08 -22.02
N GLU A 287 4.10 -4.77 -22.52
CA GLU A 287 3.36 -5.69 -23.37
C GLU A 287 4.12 -5.78 -24.69
N LYS A 288 4.65 -6.97 -25.00
CA LYS A 288 5.20 -7.22 -26.33
C LYS A 288 4.04 -7.10 -27.32
N GLU A 289 4.12 -6.19 -28.28
CA GLU A 289 3.28 -6.26 -29.48
C GLU A 289 3.46 -7.66 -30.04
N GLN A 290 2.42 -8.49 -29.88
CA GLN A 290 2.34 -9.73 -30.61
C GLN A 290 2.17 -9.30 -32.07
N LEU A 291 3.26 -9.27 -32.83
CA LEU A 291 3.21 -9.19 -34.28
C LEU A 291 2.30 -10.34 -34.73
N SER A 292 1.07 -9.99 -35.08
CA SER A 292 0.15 -10.92 -35.71
C SER A 292 0.73 -11.21 -37.09
N PHE A 293 1.39 -12.35 -37.24
CA PHE A 293 1.66 -12.91 -38.54
C PHE A 293 0.34 -13.43 -39.10
N PHE A 294 -0.40 -12.56 -39.79
CA PHE A 294 -1.49 -12.91 -40.71
C PHE A 294 -1.39 -12.03 -41.95
#